data_AF-A0A9E2Q7R8-F1
#
_entry.id   AF-A0A9E2Q7R8-F1
#
_cell.length_a   1.000
_cell.length_b   1.000
_cell.length_c   1.000
_cell.angle_alpha   90.00
_cell.angle_beta   90.00
_cell.angle_gamma   90.00
#
_symmetry.space_group_name_H-M   'P 1'
#
loop_
_entity.id
_entity.type
_entity.pdbx_description
1 polymer ?
#
loop_
_entity_poly.entity_id
_entity_poly.type
_entity_poly.pdbx_seq_one_letter_code
_entity_poly.pdbx_strand_id
1 'polypeptide(L)'
;TCRCPPDWWVDALTNTPATVLPDGSVRRREWRKLKSESVLKAVQEINEHTDIEIELLEFREGRMVTQVQFAVRRKALPNIGDLPKLSDELVRLGTEVGIPLKDLSGLVKIGHSESNILPALVKLQARLGRPDLVEVQSRTAYLRSLLEEMDLFRAAPAENARAKDGEPSAVDHGYVETQPAPRWIDSRRDDIDREFRQLSRDEQQKFVDQVLSLNREAGWMTATLFRRLQTSEWRETKVLYLKVRDEYAKAVYGEDWDIEPQLF
;
A
#
# COMPACT_ATOMS: atom_id res chain seq x y z
N THR A 1 29.94 -13.74 17.60
CA THR A 1 28.95 -14.29 18.56
C THR A 1 29.65 -15.34 19.44
N CYS A 2 29.51 -15.32 20.78
CA CYS A 2 30.06 -16.41 21.63
C CYS A 2 29.15 -17.64 21.57
N ARG A 3 29.75 -18.82 21.42
CA ARG A 3 29.13 -20.09 21.76
C ARG A 3 29.67 -20.55 23.11
N CYS A 4 28.82 -20.51 24.12
CA CYS A 4 29.21 -20.64 25.53
C CYS A 4 28.25 -21.66 26.21
N PRO A 5 28.65 -22.38 27.28
CA PRO A 5 27.77 -23.32 27.97
C PRO A 5 26.61 -22.59 28.69
N PRO A 6 25.46 -23.25 28.94
CA PRO A 6 24.28 -22.61 29.53
C PRO A 6 24.56 -21.94 30.88
N ASP A 7 25.39 -22.55 31.73
CA ASP A 7 25.73 -22.00 33.06
C ASP A 7 26.46 -20.67 32.98
N TRP A 8 27.33 -20.51 31.97
CA TRP A 8 27.99 -19.23 31.72
C TRP A 8 26.99 -18.14 31.36
N TRP A 9 25.97 -18.46 30.57
CA TRP A 9 24.90 -17.52 30.23
C TRP A 9 24.00 -17.19 31.41
N VAL A 10 23.78 -18.14 32.33
CA VAL A 10 23.06 -17.87 33.57
C VAL A 10 23.82 -16.82 34.38
N ASP A 11 25.13 -17.01 34.56
CA ASP A 11 25.97 -16.08 35.32
C ASP A 11 26.13 -14.72 34.59
N ALA A 12 26.20 -14.72 33.25
CA ALA A 12 26.35 -13.49 32.46
C ALA A 12 25.05 -12.65 32.36
N LEU A 13 23.89 -13.30 32.34
CA LEU A 13 22.59 -12.65 32.18
C LEU A 13 21.92 -12.31 33.53
N THR A 14 22.37 -12.93 34.62
CA THR A 14 21.88 -12.62 35.96
C THR A 14 22.94 -11.83 36.72
N ASN A 15 22.58 -10.65 37.23
CA ASN A 15 23.45 -9.89 38.13
C ASN A 15 23.48 -10.47 39.55
N THR A 16 23.17 -11.77 39.69
CA THR A 16 23.04 -12.44 40.98
C THR A 16 24.30 -13.26 41.21
N PRO A 17 25.08 -12.98 42.27
CA PRO A 17 26.26 -13.77 42.58
C PRO A 17 25.83 -15.21 42.84
N ALA A 18 26.58 -16.15 42.27
CA ALA A 18 26.26 -17.56 42.41
C ALA A 18 26.28 -17.96 43.90
N THR A 19 25.21 -18.59 44.38
CA THR A 19 25.09 -18.94 45.80
C THR A 19 26.02 -20.11 46.09
N VAL A 20 27.09 -19.86 46.84
CA VAL A 20 27.99 -20.90 47.33
C VAL A 20 27.34 -21.54 48.55
N LEU A 21 27.06 -22.84 48.45
CA LEU A 21 26.53 -23.63 49.54
C LEU A 21 27.66 -23.96 50.56
N PRO A 22 27.31 -24.30 51.81
CA PRO A 22 28.30 -24.61 52.86
C PRO A 22 29.24 -25.78 52.52
N ASP A 23 28.87 -26.63 51.56
CA ASP A 23 29.66 -27.75 51.03
C ASP A 23 30.63 -27.34 49.90
N GLY A 24 30.71 -26.04 49.57
CA GLY A 24 31.52 -25.51 48.48
C GLY A 24 30.90 -25.66 47.08
N SER A 25 29.71 -26.25 46.97
CA SER A 25 29.01 -26.35 45.69
C SER A 25 28.31 -25.04 45.32
N VAL A 26 28.24 -24.73 44.02
CA VAL A 26 27.64 -23.49 43.52
C VAL A 26 26.23 -23.77 43.02
N ARG A 27 25.22 -23.22 43.69
CA ARG A 27 23.83 -23.32 43.25
C ARG A 27 23.55 -22.26 42.20
N ARG A 28 23.50 -22.68 40.93
CA ARG A 28 23.06 -21.85 39.81
C ARG A 28 21.59 -22.10 39.49
N ARG A 29 20.97 -21.09 38.88
CA ARG A 29 19.63 -21.23 38.32
C ARG A 29 19.70 -22.08 37.06
N GLU A 30 18.76 -22.99 36.88
CA GLU A 30 18.68 -23.79 35.65
C GLU A 30 18.39 -22.91 34.43
N TRP A 31 19.17 -23.09 33.36
CA TRP A 31 18.98 -22.41 32.07
C TRP A 31 17.53 -22.45 31.59
N ARG A 32 16.87 -23.61 31.69
CA ARG A 32 15.47 -23.79 31.26
C ARG A 32 14.50 -22.83 31.96
N LYS A 33 14.70 -22.56 33.25
CA LYS A 33 13.85 -21.64 34.02
C LYS A 33 14.14 -20.18 33.66
N LEU A 34 15.42 -19.82 33.60
CA LEU A 34 15.84 -18.47 33.18
C LEU A 34 15.35 -18.13 31.77
N LYS A 35 15.43 -19.10 30.85
CA LYS A 35 14.96 -18.97 29.47
C LYS A 35 13.48 -18.61 29.40
N SER A 36 12.63 -19.41 30.05
CA SER A 36 11.17 -19.24 30.00
C SER A 36 10.70 -17.97 30.71
N GLU A 37 11.34 -17.59 31.81
CA GLU A 37 10.88 -16.47 32.62
C GLU A 37 11.37 -15.11 32.11
N SER A 38 12.61 -15.03 31.61
CA SER A 38 13.28 -13.76 31.32
C SER A 38 13.84 -13.69 29.90
N VAL A 39 14.60 -14.68 29.44
CA VAL A 39 15.34 -14.57 28.15
C VAL A 39 14.40 -14.43 26.96
N LEU A 40 13.35 -15.25 26.87
CA LEU A 40 12.42 -15.19 25.74
C LEU A 40 11.67 -13.86 25.70
N LYS A 41 11.26 -13.33 26.87
CA LYS A 41 10.60 -12.03 26.97
C LYS A 41 11.54 -10.89 26.56
N ALA A 42 12.79 -10.92 27.03
CA ALA A 42 13.78 -9.92 26.68
C ALA A 42 14.15 -9.96 25.18
N VAL A 43 14.29 -11.16 24.60
CA VAL A 43 14.53 -11.31 23.15
C VAL A 43 13.36 -10.72 22.36
N GLN A 44 12.12 -11.00 22.76
CA GLN A 44 10.94 -10.44 22.13
C GLN A 44 10.91 -8.91 22.25
N GLU A 45 11.11 -8.37 23.46
CA GLU A 45 11.09 -6.93 23.72
C GLU A 45 12.14 -6.20 22.88
N ILE A 46 13.37 -6.73 22.82
CA ILE A 46 14.45 -6.18 21.99
C ILE A 46 14.06 -6.24 20.50
N ASN A 47 13.55 -7.38 20.03
CA ASN A 47 13.11 -7.56 18.65
C ASN A 47 11.89 -6.71 18.29
N GLU A 48 11.13 -6.18 19.25
CA GLU A 48 10.00 -5.29 18.99
C GLU A 48 10.42 -3.81 19.04
N HIS A 49 11.23 -3.43 20.03
CA HIS A 49 11.45 -2.01 20.37
C HIS A 49 12.81 -1.45 19.92
N THR A 50 13.70 -2.29 19.41
CA THR A 50 15.04 -1.85 18.97
C THR A 50 15.28 -2.09 17.49
N ASP A 51 16.36 -1.54 16.95
CA ASP A 51 16.85 -1.72 15.59
C ASP A 51 17.70 -2.98 15.40
N ILE A 52 17.78 -3.83 16.43
CA ILE A 52 18.51 -5.10 16.39
C ILE A 52 17.53 -6.28 16.43
N GLU A 53 17.93 -7.35 15.76
CA GLU A 53 17.26 -8.64 15.76
C GLU A 53 18.16 -9.65 16.46
N ILE A 54 17.60 -10.31 17.47
CA ILE A 54 18.25 -11.31 18.30
C ILE A 54 17.54 -12.64 18.10
N GLU A 55 18.30 -13.68 17.79
CA GLU A 55 17.85 -15.06 17.68
C GLU A 55 18.62 -15.92 18.69
N LEU A 56 17.89 -16.76 19.43
CA LEU A 56 18.45 -17.68 20.42
C LEU A 56 18.71 -19.05 19.76
N LEU A 57 19.98 -19.44 19.69
CA LEU A 57 20.44 -20.71 19.14
C LEU A 57 20.84 -21.67 20.28
N GLU A 58 20.19 -22.82 20.36
CA GLU A 58 20.49 -23.88 21.31
C GLU A 58 21.06 -25.11 20.60
N PHE A 59 22.25 -25.52 21.02
CA PHE A 59 22.87 -26.76 20.56
C PHE A 59 22.58 -27.84 21.60
N ARG A 60 21.95 -28.92 21.15
CA ARG A 60 21.54 -30.04 21.99
C ARG A 60 22.34 -31.28 21.63
N GLU A 61 22.76 -32.03 22.65
CA GLU A 61 23.31 -33.36 22.51
C GLU A 61 22.39 -34.32 23.26
N GLY A 62 21.67 -35.16 22.51
CA GLY A 62 20.56 -35.94 23.06
C GLY A 62 19.44 -35.05 23.62
N ARG A 63 19.15 -35.20 24.92
CA ARG A 63 18.10 -34.42 25.63
C ARG A 63 18.63 -33.18 26.35
N MET A 64 19.94 -32.98 26.37
CA MET A 64 20.58 -31.91 27.13
C MET A 64 21.02 -30.77 26.22
N VAL A 65 20.80 -29.52 26.65
CA VAL A 65 21.36 -28.34 25.97
C VAL A 65 22.82 -28.23 26.40
N THR A 66 23.75 -28.45 25.48
CA THR A 66 25.19 -28.40 25.78
C THR A 66 25.76 -27.01 25.63
N GLN A 67 25.27 -26.25 24.63
CA GLN A 67 25.79 -24.92 24.33
C GLN A 67 24.68 -23.99 23.84
N VAL A 68 24.85 -22.71 24.13
CA VAL A 68 23.91 -21.64 23.77
C VAL A 68 24.68 -20.52 23.08
N GLN A 69 24.03 -19.91 22.09
CA GLN A 69 24.54 -18.77 21.35
C GLN A 69 23.39 -17.82 21.02
N PHE A 70 23.67 -16.53 21.00
CA PHE A 70 22.77 -15.53 20.43
C PHE A 70 23.31 -15.07 19.09
N ALA A 71 22.49 -15.16 18.04
CA ALA A 71 22.76 -14.49 16.78
C ALA A 71 22.15 -13.09 16.85
N VAL A 72 23.00 -12.07 16.69
CA VAL A 72 22.57 -10.67 16.73
C VAL A 72 22.84 -10.08 15.35
N ARG A 73 21.79 -9.50 14.76
CA ARG A 73 21.84 -8.79 13.49
C ARG A 73 21.25 -7.41 13.70
N ARG A 74 21.69 -6.44 12.90
CA ARG A 74 20.91 -5.21 12.78
C ARG A 74 19.72 -5.51 11.89
N LYS A 75 18.52 -5.10 12.31
CA LYS A 75 17.38 -5.05 11.40
C LYS A 75 17.80 -4.19 10.24
N ALA A 76 17.51 -4.64 9.02
CA ALA A 76 17.60 -3.77 7.88
C ALA A 76 16.67 -2.58 8.17
N LEU A 77 17.25 -1.39 8.39
CA LEU A 77 16.49 -0.16 8.28
C LEU A 77 15.79 -0.23 6.92
N PRO A 78 14.47 0.06 6.84
CA PRO A 78 13.82 0.15 5.54
C PRO A 78 14.66 1.10 4.69
N ASN A 79 15.22 0.57 3.61
CA ASN A 79 16.29 1.20 2.86
C ASN A 79 15.87 2.62 2.47
N ILE A 80 16.41 3.63 3.16
CA ILE A 80 16.19 5.05 2.85
C ILE A 80 16.85 5.38 1.50
N GLY A 81 17.85 4.59 1.09
CA GLY A 81 18.48 4.67 -0.23
C GLY A 81 17.61 4.25 -1.42
N ASP A 82 16.52 3.50 -1.17
CA ASP A 82 15.52 3.14 -2.20
C ASP A 82 14.27 4.01 -2.13
N LEU A 83 14.22 5.01 -1.24
CA LEU A 83 13.14 5.99 -1.32
C LEU A 83 13.38 6.81 -2.60
N PRO A 84 12.41 6.85 -3.52
CA PRO A 84 12.52 7.71 -4.68
C PRO A 84 12.83 9.13 -4.19
N LYS A 85 13.83 9.78 -4.80
CA LYS A 85 14.14 11.18 -4.51
C LYS A 85 12.86 11.97 -4.79
N LEU A 86 12.20 12.42 -3.73
CA LEU A 86 11.00 13.23 -3.85
C LEU A 86 11.40 14.63 -4.34
N SER A 87 10.61 15.23 -5.22
CA SER A 87 10.78 16.65 -5.56
C SER A 87 10.57 17.56 -4.33
N ASP A 88 11.30 18.68 -4.30
CA ASP A 88 11.18 19.69 -3.23
C ASP A 88 9.75 20.22 -3.09
N GLU A 89 9.01 20.30 -4.19
CA GLU A 89 7.61 20.73 -4.21
C GLU A 89 6.70 19.74 -3.47
N LEU A 90 6.86 18.44 -3.72
CA LEU A 90 6.09 17.39 -3.06
C LEU A 90 6.37 17.36 -1.57
N VAL A 91 7.64 17.52 -1.19
CA VAL A 91 8.08 17.62 0.22
C VAL A 91 7.43 18.83 0.91
N ARG A 92 7.47 20.01 0.28
CA ARG A 92 6.88 21.24 0.83
C ARG A 92 5.38 21.09 1.05
N LEU A 93 4.64 20.69 0.00
CA LEU A 93 3.19 20.60 0.04
C LEU A 93 2.70 19.49 0.98
N GLY A 94 3.39 18.35 1.00
CA GLY A 94 3.12 17.26 1.93
C GLY A 94 3.29 17.68 3.39
N THR A 95 4.31 18.49 3.69
CA THR A 95 4.55 19.03 5.03
C THR A 95 3.48 20.04 5.43
N GLU A 96 3.06 20.92 4.52
CA GLU A 96 2.00 21.91 4.77
C GLU A 96 0.65 21.26 5.12
N VAL A 97 0.32 20.15 4.45
CA VAL A 97 -0.89 19.36 4.68
C VAL A 97 -0.74 18.41 5.89
N GLY A 98 0.49 18.23 6.39
CA GLY A 98 0.79 17.40 7.57
C GLY A 98 0.81 15.90 7.29
N ILE A 99 1.29 15.49 6.12
CA ILE A 99 1.47 14.08 5.74
C ILE A 99 2.95 13.69 5.94
N PRO A 100 3.23 12.57 6.63
CA PRO A 100 4.61 12.10 6.82
C PRO A 100 5.32 11.80 5.50
N LEU A 101 6.59 12.22 5.38
CA LEU A 101 7.43 11.96 4.20
C LEU A 101 7.53 10.46 3.85
N LYS A 102 7.57 9.59 4.86
CA LYS A 102 7.57 8.13 4.68
C LYS A 102 6.34 7.64 3.89
N ASP A 103 5.18 8.27 4.09
CA ASP A 103 3.94 7.86 3.45
C ASP A 103 3.95 8.33 1.99
N LEU A 104 4.45 9.53 1.71
CA LEU A 104 4.62 10.07 0.34
C LEU A 104 5.62 9.22 -0.46
N SER A 105 6.77 8.90 0.12
CA SER A 105 7.72 8.00 -0.53
C SER A 105 7.16 6.59 -0.74
N GLY A 106 6.29 6.12 0.18
CA GLY A 106 5.57 4.87 0.03
C GLY A 106 4.63 4.88 -1.17
N LEU A 107 3.92 5.98 -1.42
CA LEU A 107 3.03 6.13 -2.58
C LEU A 107 3.82 6.08 -3.90
N VAL A 108 4.97 6.75 -3.98
CA VAL A 108 5.82 6.69 -5.18
C VAL A 108 6.39 5.29 -5.39
N LYS A 109 6.79 4.58 -4.32
CA LYS A 109 7.25 3.18 -4.40
C LYS A 109 6.19 2.22 -4.93
N ILE A 110 4.92 2.46 -4.61
CA ILE A 110 3.79 1.62 -5.05
C ILE A 110 3.43 1.91 -6.53
N GLY A 111 4.00 2.96 -7.13
CA GLY A 111 3.86 3.28 -8.55
C GLY A 111 3.06 4.55 -8.85
N HIS A 112 2.62 5.29 -7.83
CA HIS A 112 1.99 6.59 -8.06
C HIS A 112 3.06 7.62 -8.46
N SER A 113 2.97 8.13 -9.69
CA SER A 113 3.85 9.22 -10.14
C SER A 113 3.62 10.50 -9.33
N GLU A 114 4.65 11.33 -9.15
CA GLU A 114 4.53 12.60 -8.43
C GLU A 114 3.49 13.54 -9.06
N SER A 115 3.31 13.49 -10.38
CA SER A 115 2.28 14.24 -11.09
C SER A 115 0.84 13.83 -10.75
N ASN A 116 0.62 12.66 -10.13
CA ASN A 116 -0.67 12.28 -9.55
C ASN A 116 -0.80 12.70 -8.09
N ILE A 117 0.29 12.66 -7.33
CA ILE A 117 0.28 12.98 -5.90
C ILE A 117 0.14 14.48 -5.67
N LEU A 118 0.79 15.32 -6.48
CA LEU A 118 0.74 16.77 -6.34
C LEU A 118 -0.70 17.33 -6.45
N PRO A 119 -1.51 17.03 -7.48
CA PRO A 119 -2.87 17.56 -7.53
C PRO A 119 -3.80 16.96 -6.47
N ALA A 120 -3.54 15.72 -6.02
CA ALA A 120 -4.28 15.11 -4.92
C ALA A 120 -4.00 15.83 -3.58
N LEU A 121 -2.76 16.24 -3.35
CA LEU A 121 -2.37 17.07 -2.20
C LEU A 121 -3.04 18.45 -2.24
N VAL A 122 -3.12 19.10 -3.41
CA VAL A 122 -3.83 20.37 -3.58
C VAL A 122 -5.32 20.23 -3.26
N LYS A 123 -5.98 19.16 -3.73
CA LYS A 123 -7.39 18.87 -3.39
C LYS A 123 -7.59 18.66 -1.89
N LEU A 124 -6.68 17.93 -1.24
CA LEU A 124 -6.73 17.72 0.21
C LEU A 124 -6.50 19.03 0.97
N GLN A 125 -5.57 19.89 0.54
CA GLN A 125 -5.36 21.21 1.13
C GLN A 125 -6.62 22.08 1.03
N ALA A 126 -7.26 22.13 -0.14
CA ALA A 126 -8.53 22.84 -0.33
C ALA A 126 -9.65 22.30 0.57
N ARG A 127 -9.66 20.99 0.83
CA ARG A 127 -10.62 20.34 1.72
C ARG A 127 -10.39 20.69 3.19
N LEU A 128 -9.13 20.78 3.62
CA LEU A 128 -8.78 21.21 4.98
C LEU A 128 -9.11 22.69 5.23
N GLY A 129 -9.09 23.51 4.18
CA GLY A 129 -9.53 24.90 4.24
C GLY A 129 -11.06 25.09 4.34
N ARG A 130 -11.86 24.01 4.31
CA ARG A 130 -13.32 24.03 4.38
C ARG A 130 -13.83 23.45 5.71
N PRO A 131 -14.02 24.29 6.74
CA PRO A 131 -14.48 23.84 8.06
C PRO A 131 -15.97 23.48 8.10
N ASP A 132 -16.72 23.80 7.04
CA ASP A 132 -18.14 23.50 6.85
C ASP A 132 -18.43 22.01 6.57
N LEU A 133 -17.39 21.22 6.27
CA LEU A 133 -17.49 19.82 5.89
C LEU A 133 -16.90 18.89 6.96
N VAL A 134 -17.41 17.66 7.07
CA VAL A 134 -17.03 16.63 8.08
C VAL A 134 -15.52 16.48 8.28
N GLU A 135 -15.01 16.51 9.52
CA GLU A 135 -13.57 16.48 9.75
C GLU A 135 -12.87 15.25 9.13
N VAL A 136 -11.74 15.49 8.45
CA VAL A 136 -10.92 14.43 7.85
C VAL A 136 -10.14 13.72 8.96
N GLN A 137 -10.63 12.54 9.36
CA GLN A 137 -10.06 11.73 10.45
C GLN A 137 -8.61 11.26 10.16
N SER A 138 -8.29 10.99 8.90
CA SER A 138 -6.93 10.60 8.48
C SER A 138 -6.58 11.22 7.15
N ARG A 139 -5.65 12.17 7.16
CA ARG A 139 -5.19 12.90 5.97
C ARG A 139 -4.53 11.95 4.96
N THR A 140 -3.73 10.99 5.43
CA THR A 140 -3.10 9.98 4.57
C THR A 140 -4.12 9.03 3.95
N ALA A 141 -5.14 8.61 4.70
CA ALA A 141 -6.21 7.76 4.15
C ALA A 141 -7.04 8.51 3.09
N TYR A 142 -7.33 9.79 3.35
CA TYR A 142 -8.02 10.64 2.39
C TYR A 142 -7.17 10.89 1.13
N LEU A 143 -5.87 11.15 1.27
CA LEU A 143 -4.96 11.27 0.13
C LEU A 143 -4.96 10.00 -0.73
N ARG A 144 -4.95 8.81 -0.11
CA ARG A 144 -5.07 7.54 -0.85
C ARG A 144 -6.40 7.44 -1.58
N SER A 145 -7.52 7.79 -0.95
CA SER A 145 -8.82 7.80 -1.64
C SER A 145 -8.86 8.81 -2.80
N LEU A 146 -8.18 9.96 -2.68
CA LEU A 146 -8.08 10.94 -3.76
C LEU A 146 -7.18 10.45 -4.89
N LEU A 147 -6.10 9.73 -4.57
CA LEU A 147 -5.23 9.10 -5.56
C LEU A 147 -5.93 7.97 -6.28
N GLU A 148 -6.67 7.13 -5.56
CA GLU A 148 -7.54 6.11 -6.15
C GLU A 148 -8.60 6.78 -7.04
N GLU A 149 -9.26 7.83 -6.56
CA GLU A 149 -10.21 8.63 -7.35
C GLU A 149 -9.53 9.24 -8.60
N MET A 150 -8.31 9.75 -8.48
CA MET A 150 -7.59 10.38 -9.58
C MET A 150 -6.99 9.40 -10.57
N ASP A 151 -6.51 8.25 -10.14
CA ASP A 151 -6.10 7.14 -11.01
C ASP A 151 -7.33 6.57 -11.72
N LEU A 152 -8.48 6.53 -11.04
CA LEU A 152 -9.78 6.27 -11.65
C LEU A 152 -10.11 7.36 -12.68
N PHE A 153 -9.88 8.65 -12.42
CA PHE A 153 -10.12 9.75 -13.38
C PHE A 153 -9.12 9.78 -14.54
N ARG A 154 -7.87 9.37 -14.35
CA ARG A 154 -6.82 9.30 -15.38
C ARG A 154 -6.99 8.09 -16.30
N ALA A 155 -7.71 7.07 -15.85
CA ALA A 155 -8.25 5.99 -16.69
C ALA A 155 -9.53 6.39 -17.46
N ALA A 156 -9.94 7.66 -17.41
CA ALA A 156 -10.90 8.25 -18.35
C ALA A 156 -10.22 9.39 -19.13
N PRO A 157 -10.53 9.59 -20.41
CA PRO A 157 -10.05 10.76 -21.13
C PRO A 157 -10.62 12.02 -20.48
N ALA A 158 -9.74 12.99 -20.28
CA ALA A 158 -10.09 14.31 -19.81
C ALA A 158 -10.87 15.07 -20.89
N GLU A 159 -12.19 14.88 -20.94
CA GLU A 159 -13.08 15.75 -21.69
C GLU A 159 -14.05 16.42 -20.72
N ASN A 160 -13.61 17.53 -20.13
CA ASN A 160 -14.45 18.67 -19.74
C ASN A 160 -13.58 19.79 -19.14
N ALA A 161 -12.77 20.41 -20.00
CA ALA A 161 -12.36 21.80 -19.82
C ALA A 161 -13.02 22.63 -20.93
N ARG A 162 -14.29 22.99 -20.73
CA ARG A 162 -15.04 23.96 -21.54
C ARG A 162 -15.89 24.76 -20.57
N ALA A 163 -15.90 26.09 -20.53
CA ALA A 163 -15.30 27.15 -21.34
C ALA A 163 -15.08 28.38 -20.45
N LYS A 164 -14.32 29.37 -20.93
CA LYS A 164 -14.90 30.69 -21.27
C LYS A 164 -13.98 31.40 -22.27
N ASP A 165 -14.59 31.81 -23.37
CA ASP A 165 -14.00 32.59 -24.44
C ASP A 165 -13.57 33.99 -23.97
N GLY A 166 -12.44 34.45 -24.48
CA GLY A 166 -11.88 35.79 -24.31
C GLY A 166 -10.53 35.89 -25.02
N GLU A 167 -10.48 36.72 -26.06
CA GLU A 167 -9.43 36.89 -27.09
C GLU A 167 -7.99 37.20 -26.61
N PRO A 168 -6.99 37.10 -27.53
CA PRO A 168 -5.60 36.81 -27.18
C PRO A 168 -4.78 38.05 -26.85
N SER A 169 -3.84 37.91 -25.92
CA SER A 169 -2.69 38.79 -25.84
C SER A 169 -1.43 37.93 -25.78
N ALA A 170 -0.67 37.98 -26.87
CA ALA A 170 0.64 37.39 -26.99
C ALA A 170 1.58 37.98 -25.93
N VAL A 171 2.24 37.12 -25.15
CA VAL A 171 3.69 37.19 -24.95
C VAL A 171 4.24 35.78 -24.76
N ASP A 172 5.24 35.50 -25.58
CA ASP A 172 6.16 34.39 -25.63
C ASP A 172 6.81 34.08 -24.26
N HIS A 173 6.76 32.80 -23.84
CA HIS A 173 7.94 32.04 -23.44
C HIS A 173 7.64 30.54 -23.44
N GLY A 174 8.39 29.83 -24.27
CA GLY A 174 8.24 28.41 -24.53
C GLY A 174 8.43 27.51 -23.32
N TYR A 175 7.46 26.62 -23.15
CA TYR A 175 7.67 25.24 -22.73
C TYR A 175 6.74 24.39 -23.59
N VAL A 176 7.30 23.70 -24.59
CA VAL A 176 6.55 22.65 -25.30
C VAL A 176 6.56 21.45 -24.37
N GLU A 177 5.54 21.35 -23.52
CA GLU A 177 5.21 20.11 -22.83
C GLU A 177 4.69 19.13 -23.88
N THR A 178 5.58 18.30 -24.41
CA THR A 178 5.19 17.17 -25.26
C THR A 178 4.36 16.22 -24.40
N GLN A 179 3.03 16.34 -24.47
CA GLN A 179 2.12 15.33 -23.96
C GLN A 179 2.44 14.00 -24.66
N PRO A 180 2.67 12.89 -23.93
CA PRO A 180 2.88 11.60 -24.56
C PRO A 180 1.63 11.23 -25.36
N ALA A 181 1.82 10.71 -26.57
CA ALA A 181 0.73 10.27 -27.43
C ALA A 181 -0.19 9.28 -26.67
N PRO A 182 -1.53 9.39 -26.83
CA PRO A 182 -2.47 8.47 -26.18
C PRO A 182 -2.13 7.04 -26.57
N ARG A 183 -2.10 6.14 -25.59
CA ARG A 183 -1.81 4.73 -25.84
C ARG A 183 -3.01 4.14 -26.59
N TRP A 184 -2.78 3.21 -27.52
CA TRP A 184 -3.84 2.54 -28.29
C TRP A 184 -5.01 2.04 -27.41
N ILE A 185 -4.67 1.53 -26.22
CA ILE A 185 -5.62 1.01 -25.25
C ILE A 185 -6.61 2.07 -24.72
N ASP A 186 -6.21 3.34 -24.67
CA ASP A 186 -7.06 4.43 -24.21
C ASP A 186 -8.16 4.71 -25.23
N SER A 187 -7.80 4.82 -26.51
CA SER A 187 -8.78 4.93 -27.62
C SER A 187 -9.71 3.72 -27.71
N ARG A 188 -9.16 2.52 -27.51
CA ARG A 188 -9.94 1.27 -27.53
C ARG A 188 -10.99 1.23 -26.42
N ARG A 189 -10.63 1.68 -25.23
CA ARG A 189 -11.55 1.78 -24.07
C ARG A 189 -12.67 2.77 -24.33
N ASP A 190 -12.37 3.89 -24.98
CA ASP A 190 -13.37 4.92 -25.31
C ASP A 190 -14.42 4.42 -26.30
N ASP A 191 -14.01 3.65 -27.30
CA ASP A 191 -14.92 3.05 -28.27
C ASP A 191 -15.84 2.02 -27.62
N ILE A 192 -15.29 1.17 -26.75
CA ILE A 192 -16.08 0.20 -25.96
C ILE A 192 -17.04 0.93 -25.01
N ASP A 193 -16.61 2.03 -24.38
CA ASP A 193 -17.46 2.86 -23.52
C ASP A 193 -18.65 3.43 -24.31
N ARG A 194 -18.40 3.90 -25.53
CA ARG A 194 -19.42 4.45 -26.43
C ARG A 194 -20.42 3.38 -26.85
N GLU A 195 -19.94 2.22 -27.28
CA GLU A 195 -20.77 1.06 -27.65
C GLU A 195 -21.61 0.58 -26.48
N PHE A 196 -21.00 0.41 -25.30
CA PHE A 196 -21.68 -0.04 -24.11
C PHE A 196 -22.81 0.91 -23.71
N ARG A 197 -22.61 2.24 -23.81
CA ARG A 197 -23.66 3.24 -23.52
C ARG A 197 -24.81 3.22 -24.52
N GLN A 198 -24.58 2.79 -25.74
CA GLN A 198 -25.61 2.67 -26.78
C GLN A 198 -26.52 1.45 -26.59
N LEU A 199 -26.06 0.44 -25.84
CA LEU A 199 -26.90 -0.72 -25.50
C LEU A 199 -28.15 -0.30 -24.72
N SER A 200 -29.23 -1.06 -24.92
CA SER A 200 -30.43 -0.89 -24.12
C SER A 200 -30.18 -1.20 -22.64
N ARG A 201 -31.04 -0.68 -21.76
CA ARG A 201 -30.91 -0.91 -20.31
C ARG A 201 -30.99 -2.41 -19.97
N ASP A 202 -31.81 -3.15 -20.71
CA ASP A 202 -32.00 -4.59 -20.51
C ASP A 202 -30.76 -5.39 -20.94
N GLU A 203 -30.06 -4.93 -21.98
CA GLU A 203 -28.79 -5.54 -22.41
C GLU A 203 -27.66 -5.24 -21.43
N GLN A 204 -27.56 -4.00 -20.94
CA GLN A 204 -26.59 -3.63 -19.92
C GLN A 204 -26.81 -4.43 -18.62
N GLN A 205 -28.07 -4.69 -18.25
CA GLN A 205 -28.42 -5.45 -17.04
C GLN A 205 -27.91 -6.91 -17.08
N LYS A 206 -27.84 -7.53 -18.27
CA LYS A 206 -27.27 -8.89 -18.41
C LYS A 206 -25.82 -8.95 -17.94
N PHE A 207 -25.02 -7.93 -18.25
CA PHE A 207 -23.62 -7.85 -17.83
C PHE A 207 -23.49 -7.54 -16.33
N VAL A 208 -24.42 -6.76 -15.76
CA VAL A 208 -24.51 -6.54 -14.31
C VAL A 208 -24.77 -7.85 -13.57
N ASP A 209 -25.71 -8.66 -14.06
CA ASP A 209 -26.05 -9.96 -13.47
C ASP A 209 -24.89 -10.96 -13.58
N GLN A 210 -24.12 -10.89 -14.67
CA GLN A 210 -22.90 -11.67 -14.87
C GLN A 210 -21.76 -11.24 -13.92
N VAL A 211 -21.60 -9.94 -13.67
CA VAL A 211 -20.70 -9.44 -12.63
C VAL A 211 -21.17 -9.91 -11.25
N LEU A 212 -22.47 -9.87 -10.95
CA LEU A 212 -22.98 -10.36 -9.67
C LEU A 212 -22.72 -11.86 -9.46
N SER A 213 -22.85 -12.68 -10.50
CA SER A 213 -22.62 -14.12 -10.40
C SER A 213 -21.14 -14.46 -10.20
N LEU A 214 -20.24 -13.87 -10.99
CA LEU A 214 -18.79 -14.12 -10.90
C LEU A 214 -18.20 -13.67 -9.55
N ASN A 215 -18.71 -12.59 -9.00
CA ASN A 215 -18.08 -11.93 -7.85
C ASN A 215 -18.65 -12.36 -6.50
N ARG A 216 -19.70 -13.18 -6.52
CA ARG A 216 -20.18 -13.92 -5.35
C ARG A 216 -19.14 -14.93 -4.84
N GLU A 217 -18.30 -15.44 -5.74
CA GLU A 217 -17.31 -16.48 -5.45
C GLU A 217 -15.91 -15.90 -5.17
N ALA A 218 -15.60 -14.72 -5.71
CA ALA A 218 -14.25 -14.15 -5.72
C ALA A 218 -13.92 -13.17 -4.56
N GLY A 219 -14.88 -12.85 -3.68
CA GLY A 219 -14.61 -12.16 -2.39
C GLY A 219 -14.06 -10.73 -2.44
N TRP A 220 -13.94 -10.11 -3.61
CA TRP A 220 -13.37 -8.75 -3.78
C TRP A 220 -14.38 -7.60 -3.63
N MET A 221 -15.68 -7.89 -3.53
CA MET A 221 -16.72 -6.87 -3.36
C MET A 221 -17.18 -6.76 -1.92
N THR A 222 -17.18 -5.54 -1.37
CA THR A 222 -17.80 -5.25 -0.07
C THR A 222 -19.33 -5.23 -0.20
N ALA A 223 -20.05 -5.47 0.91
CA ALA A 223 -21.52 -5.50 0.93
C ALA A 223 -22.17 -4.20 0.38
N THR A 224 -21.49 -3.07 0.53
CA THR A 224 -21.92 -1.77 -0.02
C THR A 224 -21.83 -1.73 -1.54
N LEU A 225 -20.75 -2.25 -2.13
CA LEU A 225 -20.58 -2.34 -3.58
C LEU A 225 -21.59 -3.33 -4.20
N PHE A 226 -21.89 -4.40 -3.48
CA PHE A 226 -22.93 -5.35 -3.88
C PHE A 226 -24.30 -4.69 -3.93
N ARG A 227 -24.68 -3.94 -2.89
CA ARG A 227 -25.95 -3.18 -2.86
C ARG A 227 -26.03 -2.19 -4.03
N ARG A 228 -24.94 -1.47 -4.31
CA ARG A 228 -24.87 -0.50 -5.42
C ARG A 228 -24.85 -1.11 -6.80
N LEU A 229 -24.53 -2.40 -6.92
CA LEU A 229 -24.64 -3.14 -8.17
C LEU A 229 -26.09 -3.60 -8.41
N GLN A 230 -26.82 -3.88 -7.33
CA GLN A 230 -28.24 -4.23 -7.37
C GLN A 230 -29.15 -3.01 -7.55
N THR A 231 -28.80 -1.85 -6.98
CA THR A 231 -29.43 -0.58 -7.32
C THR A 231 -28.76 -0.01 -8.57
N SER A 232 -29.46 0.70 -9.46
CA SER A 232 -28.85 1.23 -10.70
C SER A 232 -27.74 2.30 -10.46
N GLU A 233 -27.30 2.47 -9.22
CA GLU A 233 -26.19 3.31 -8.75
C GLU A 233 -24.82 2.84 -9.26
N TRP A 234 -24.72 1.64 -9.83
CA TRP A 234 -23.49 1.15 -10.47
C TRP A 234 -23.04 1.99 -11.66
N ARG A 235 -23.98 2.70 -12.31
CA ARG A 235 -23.69 3.64 -13.41
C ARG A 235 -22.94 4.87 -12.93
N GLU A 236 -23.23 5.30 -11.70
CA GLU A 236 -22.62 6.47 -11.06
C GLU A 236 -21.32 6.07 -10.33
N THR A 237 -21.23 4.79 -9.93
CA THR A 237 -20.05 4.22 -9.29
C THR A 237 -19.06 3.73 -10.34
N LYS A 238 -18.08 4.57 -10.71
CA LYS A 238 -17.10 4.30 -11.76
C LYS A 238 -16.44 2.91 -11.70
N VAL A 239 -16.09 2.42 -10.51
CA VAL A 239 -15.50 1.07 -10.34
C VAL A 239 -16.43 -0.04 -10.81
N LEU A 240 -17.73 0.07 -10.50
CA LEU A 240 -18.73 -0.90 -10.92
C LEU A 240 -19.01 -0.78 -12.42
N TYR A 241 -19.13 0.45 -12.92
CA TYR A 241 -19.30 0.71 -14.34
C TYR A 241 -18.15 0.13 -15.18
N LEU A 242 -16.89 0.37 -14.79
CA LEU A 242 -15.72 -0.18 -15.47
C LEU A 242 -15.74 -1.71 -15.46
N LYS A 243 -16.09 -2.32 -14.33
CA LYS A 243 -16.17 -3.78 -14.24
C LYS A 243 -17.25 -4.37 -15.15
N VAL A 244 -18.43 -3.76 -15.20
CA VAL A 244 -19.53 -4.20 -16.07
C VAL A 244 -19.17 -4.00 -17.55
N ARG A 245 -18.52 -2.89 -17.88
CA ARG A 245 -18.00 -2.64 -19.23
C ARG A 245 -16.92 -3.65 -19.62
N ASP A 246 -16.00 -3.97 -18.72
CA ASP A 246 -14.93 -4.94 -19.02
C ASP A 246 -15.52 -6.34 -19.27
N GLU A 247 -16.59 -6.72 -18.56
CA GLU A 247 -17.31 -7.98 -18.86
C GLU A 247 -18.04 -7.91 -20.22
N TYR A 248 -18.60 -6.76 -20.60
CA TYR A 248 -19.11 -6.54 -21.96
C TYR A 248 -18.00 -6.67 -23.02
N ALA A 249 -16.84 -6.03 -22.78
CA ALA A 249 -15.71 -6.07 -23.68
C ALA A 249 -15.20 -7.50 -23.90
N LYS A 250 -15.10 -8.28 -22.81
CA LYS A 250 -14.75 -9.71 -22.90
C LYS A 250 -15.76 -10.52 -23.69
N ALA A 251 -17.05 -10.26 -23.48
CA ALA A 251 -18.11 -10.98 -24.18
C ALA A 251 -18.14 -10.70 -25.69
N VAL A 252 -17.77 -9.49 -26.13
CA VAL A 252 -17.79 -9.09 -27.54
C VAL A 252 -16.45 -9.32 -28.24
N TYR A 253 -15.34 -9.03 -27.57
CA TYR A 253 -13.99 -8.97 -28.15
C TYR A 253 -13.03 -10.04 -27.63
N GLY A 254 -13.42 -10.83 -26.63
CA GLY A 254 -12.58 -11.87 -26.03
C GLY A 254 -11.78 -11.40 -24.82
N GLU A 255 -11.09 -12.32 -24.13
CA GLU A 255 -10.35 -12.02 -22.90
C GLU A 255 -9.19 -11.04 -23.10
N ASP A 256 -8.61 -11.02 -24.30
CA ASP A 256 -7.47 -10.18 -24.69
C ASP A 256 -7.87 -8.82 -25.31
N TRP A 257 -9.09 -8.33 -25.03
CA TRP A 257 -9.59 -7.08 -25.61
C TRP A 257 -8.72 -5.86 -25.27
N ASP A 258 -7.92 -5.94 -24.22
CA ASP A 258 -7.03 -4.91 -23.72
C ASP A 258 -5.57 -5.04 -24.20
N ILE A 259 -5.29 -5.99 -25.08
CA ILE A 259 -3.97 -6.20 -25.70
C ILE A 259 -3.96 -5.59 -27.11
N GLU A 260 -2.94 -4.77 -27.40
CA GLU A 260 -2.77 -4.18 -28.72
C GLU A 260 -2.55 -5.28 -29.77
N PRO A 261 -3.38 -5.36 -30.83
CA PRO A 261 -3.21 -6.34 -31.88
C PRO A 261 -1.85 -6.10 -32.55
N GLN A 262 -0.94 -7.05 -32.42
CA GLN A 262 0.32 -6.99 -33.16
C GLN A 262 -0.02 -7.10 -34.65
N LEU A 263 0.08 -5.98 -35.37
CA LEU A 263 0.00 -5.96 -36.83
C LEU A 263 1.19 -6.79 -37.35
N PHE A 264 0.90 -7.94 -37.95
CA PHE A 264 1.85 -8.68 -38.79
C PHE A 264 1.97 -8.00 -40.16
#